data_AF-A0A1D9BBI0-F1
#
_entry.id   AF-A0A1D9BBI0-F1
#
_cell.length_a   1.000
_cell.length_b   1.000
_cell.length_c   1.000
_cell.angle_alpha   90.00
_cell.angle_beta   90.00
_cell.angle_gamma   90.00
#
_symmetry.space_group_name_H-M   'P 1'
#
loop_
_entity.id
_entity.type
_entity.pdbx_description
1 polymer ?
#
loop_
_entity_poly.entity_id
_entity_poly.type
_entity_poly.pdbx_seq_one_letter_code
_entity_poly.pdbx_strand_id
1 'polypeptide(L)'
;MLIRMRRQSGLSLIELMIAMAIGLLLLGAAAAIGLNSLSGSRDGLRSIVLQQELQSVMTIVTRELRRAGYNALSTDDPSDTSRQFRKIWFDAPATGGSNDYTCAVFRYDRAVIPLGGAAPTGAGVVVAGEVTGFHFVQTDTGTPSRSNRLFLLTAAPDIGVSDCDGNGWEALNDPERLKITRFTIVPSTITPSASAVNLVQSVTVTLTGQAGNGPESRTLTETVQLRNLPVPQ
;
A
#
# COMPACT_ATOMS: atom_id res chain seq x y z
N MET A 1 72.10 -36.99 26.19
CA MET A 1 71.04 -36.41 25.32
C MET A 1 71.57 -35.10 24.75
N LEU A 2 72.11 -35.10 23.53
CA LEU A 2 72.71 -33.92 22.91
C LEU A 2 71.64 -33.09 22.19
N ILE A 3 71.38 -31.87 22.68
CA ILE A 3 70.47 -30.91 22.07
C ILE A 3 71.20 -30.29 20.87
N ARG A 4 70.73 -30.59 19.66
CA ARG A 4 71.23 -30.00 18.40
C ARG A 4 70.75 -28.54 18.33
N MET A 5 71.64 -27.58 18.53
CA MET A 5 71.35 -26.16 18.27
C MET A 5 71.20 -25.95 16.76
N ARG A 6 69.98 -25.64 16.30
CA ARG A 6 69.73 -25.18 14.93
C ARG A 6 70.27 -23.76 14.79
N ARG A 7 71.08 -23.50 13.75
CA ARG A 7 71.51 -22.14 13.39
C ARG A 7 70.27 -21.31 13.03
N GLN A 8 70.13 -20.13 13.63
CA GLN A 8 69.12 -19.15 13.22
C GLN A 8 69.56 -18.51 11.90
N SER A 9 68.79 -18.73 10.84
CA SER A 9 68.85 -17.93 9.61
C SER A 9 67.98 -16.69 9.83
N GLY A 10 68.58 -15.49 9.82
CA GLY A 10 67.86 -14.23 9.86
C GLY A 10 67.22 -13.89 8.52
N LEU A 11 66.20 -13.03 8.54
CA LEU A 11 65.58 -12.45 7.35
C LEU A 11 66.36 -11.21 6.91
N SER A 12 66.51 -11.00 5.60
CA SER A 12 67.06 -9.75 5.08
C SER A 12 66.07 -8.59 5.26
N LEU A 13 66.58 -7.37 5.40
CA LEU A 13 65.73 -6.17 5.52
C LEU A 13 64.83 -6.00 4.29
N ILE A 14 65.32 -6.33 3.11
CA ILE A 14 64.54 -6.26 1.86
C ILE A 14 63.44 -7.33 1.80
N GLU A 15 63.64 -8.54 2.32
CA GLU A 15 62.56 -9.53 2.44
C GLU A 15 61.45 -9.04 3.36
N LEU A 16 61.80 -8.39 4.47
CA LEU A 16 60.82 -7.84 5.40
C LEU A 16 60.03 -6.69 4.76
N MET A 17 60.68 -5.83 3.97
CA MET A 17 60.01 -4.77 3.21
C MET A 17 59.07 -5.34 2.13
N ILE A 18 59.52 -6.35 1.38
CA ILE A 18 58.71 -6.99 0.34
C ILE A 18 57.51 -7.71 0.97
N ALA A 19 57.71 -8.45 2.07
CA ALA A 19 56.64 -9.16 2.77
C ALA A 19 55.57 -8.20 3.29
N MET A 20 55.96 -7.06 3.87
CA MET A 20 55.01 -6.04 4.32
C MET A 20 54.27 -5.38 3.15
N ALA A 21 54.98 -5.07 2.06
CA ALA A 21 54.36 -4.47 0.88
C ALA A 21 53.30 -5.39 0.26
N ILE A 22 53.60 -6.68 0.11
CA ILE A 22 52.65 -7.68 -0.40
C ILE A 22 51.50 -7.88 0.60
N GLY A 23 51.79 -7.94 1.91
CA GLY A 23 50.78 -8.10 2.95
C GLY A 23 49.75 -6.96 2.97
N LEU A 24 50.20 -5.71 2.84
CA LEU A 24 49.32 -4.55 2.74
C LEU A 24 48.48 -4.58 1.47
N LEU A 25 49.07 -4.97 0.34
CA LEU A 25 48.35 -5.10 -0.92
C LEU A 25 47.23 -6.13 -0.84
N LEU A 26 47.51 -7.30 -0.25
CA LEU A 26 46.51 -8.37 -0.08
C LEU A 26 45.40 -7.96 0.90
N LEU A 27 45.75 -7.36 2.04
CA LEU A 27 44.77 -6.87 3.01
C LEU A 27 43.88 -5.76 2.41
N GLY A 28 44.47 -4.85 1.64
CA GLY A 28 43.73 -3.80 0.93
C GLY A 28 42.73 -4.39 -0.07
N ALA A 29 43.13 -5.38 -0.87
CA ALA A 29 42.25 -6.06 -1.81
C ALA A 29 41.10 -6.79 -1.10
N ALA A 30 41.40 -7.54 -0.03
CA ALA A 30 40.38 -8.27 0.74
C ALA A 30 39.37 -7.31 1.40
N ALA A 31 39.85 -6.20 1.97
CA ALA A 31 39.00 -5.18 2.56
C ALA A 31 38.07 -4.54 1.53
N ALA A 32 38.58 -4.21 0.32
CA ALA A 32 37.77 -3.63 -0.75
C ALA A 32 36.63 -4.57 -1.19
N ILE A 33 36.90 -5.86 -1.35
CA ILE A 33 35.88 -6.87 -1.68
C ILE A 33 34.82 -6.95 -0.57
N GLY A 34 35.25 -6.99 0.70
CA GLY A 34 34.35 -7.02 1.85
C GLY A 34 33.43 -5.80 1.92
N LEU A 35 33.98 -4.60 1.69
CA LEU A 35 33.20 -3.35 1.69
C LEU A 35 32.16 -3.31 0.56
N ASN A 36 32.53 -3.75 -0.64
CA ASN A 36 31.60 -3.83 -1.78
C ASN A 36 30.48 -4.88 -1.55
N SER A 37 30.81 -5.99 -0.91
CA SER A 37 29.82 -7.01 -0.53
C SER A 37 28.83 -6.47 0.53
N LEU A 38 29.33 -5.72 1.51
CA LEU A 38 28.51 -5.09 2.54
C LEU A 38 27.59 -4.00 1.98
N SER A 39 28.07 -3.14 1.07
CA SER A 39 27.22 -2.13 0.42
C SER A 39 26.13 -2.79 -0.42
N GLY A 40 26.49 -3.79 -1.24
CA GLY A 40 25.51 -4.54 -2.04
C GLY A 40 24.46 -5.25 -1.19
N SER A 41 24.87 -5.82 -0.05
CA SER A 41 23.94 -6.47 0.89
C SER A 41 22.96 -5.47 1.52
N ARG A 42 23.44 -4.27 1.88
CA ARG A 42 22.59 -3.21 2.44
C ARG A 42 21.55 -2.70 1.44
N ASP A 43 21.95 -2.49 0.19
CA ASP A 43 21.03 -2.04 -0.85
C ASP A 43 20.02 -3.12 -1.21
N GLY A 44 20.44 -4.38 -1.26
CA GLY A 44 19.54 -5.52 -1.41
C GLY A 44 18.48 -5.61 -0.31
N LEU A 45 18.88 -5.45 0.96
CA LEU A 45 17.95 -5.45 2.08
C LEU A 45 16.95 -4.29 2.03
N ARG A 46 17.39 -3.09 1.63
CA ARG A 46 16.51 -1.92 1.47
C ARG A 46 15.42 -2.16 0.43
N SER A 47 15.78 -2.74 -0.71
CA SER A 47 14.83 -3.11 -1.77
C SER A 47 13.79 -4.12 -1.28
N ILE A 48 14.23 -5.13 -0.52
CA ILE A 48 13.33 -6.15 0.07
C ILE A 48 12.35 -5.51 1.05
N VAL A 49 12.83 -4.65 1.95
CA VAL A 49 11.97 -3.95 2.92
C VAL A 49 10.95 -3.06 2.21
N LEU A 50 11.39 -2.26 1.24
CA LEU A 50 10.50 -1.42 0.43
C LEU A 50 9.41 -2.25 -0.25
N GLN A 51 9.78 -3.38 -0.85
CA GLN A 51 8.83 -4.28 -1.49
C GLN A 51 7.84 -4.86 -0.48
N GLN A 52 8.29 -5.27 0.71
CA GLN A 52 7.43 -5.86 1.74
C GLN A 52 6.45 -4.83 2.33
N GLU A 53 6.91 -3.62 2.63
CA GLU A 53 6.03 -2.55 3.13
C GLU A 53 4.98 -2.15 2.07
N LEU A 54 5.39 -2.01 0.81
CA LEU A 54 4.48 -1.69 -0.29
C LEU A 54 3.44 -2.79 -0.51
N GLN A 55 3.85 -4.07 -0.43
CA GLN A 55 2.93 -5.21 -0.52
C GLN A 55 1.96 -5.26 0.67
N SER A 56 2.39 -4.88 1.86
CA SER A 56 1.53 -4.81 3.04
C SER A 56 0.41 -3.78 2.84
N VAL A 57 0.75 -2.58 2.37
CA VAL A 57 -0.22 -1.53 2.04
C VAL A 57 -1.15 -1.99 0.92
N MET A 58 -0.62 -2.58 -0.14
CA MET A 58 -1.41 -3.10 -1.26
C MET A 58 -2.41 -4.18 -0.82
N THR A 59 -1.98 -5.08 0.06
CA THR A 59 -2.84 -6.15 0.60
C THR A 59 -3.99 -5.58 1.43
N ILE A 60 -3.74 -4.53 2.23
CA ILE A 60 -4.81 -3.83 2.96
C ILE A 60 -5.79 -3.24 1.96
N VAL A 61 -5.29 -2.50 0.96
CA VAL A 61 -6.14 -1.86 -0.05
C VAL A 61 -7.01 -2.87 -0.78
N THR A 62 -6.43 -3.95 -1.29
CA THR A 62 -7.17 -4.93 -2.07
C THR A 62 -8.10 -5.78 -1.22
N ARG A 63 -7.76 -6.09 0.03
CA ARG A 63 -8.65 -6.78 0.97
C ARG A 63 -9.91 -5.98 1.24
N GLU A 64 -9.77 -4.69 1.54
CA GLU A 64 -10.92 -3.84 1.85
C GLU A 64 -11.76 -3.58 0.58
N LEU A 65 -11.14 -3.37 -0.59
CA LEU A 65 -11.87 -3.26 -1.86
C LEU A 65 -12.65 -4.54 -2.20
N ARG A 66 -12.10 -5.73 -1.95
CA ARG A 66 -12.83 -7.01 -2.18
C ARG A 66 -14.09 -7.14 -1.32
N ARG A 67 -14.11 -6.47 -0.17
CA ARG A 67 -15.26 -6.44 0.74
C ARG A 67 -16.25 -5.32 0.38
N ALA A 68 -15.87 -4.38 -0.47
CA ALA A 68 -16.76 -3.30 -0.90
C ALA A 68 -17.98 -3.86 -1.63
N GLY A 69 -19.15 -3.27 -1.36
CA GLY A 69 -20.30 -3.47 -2.22
C GLY A 69 -21.11 -4.74 -1.99
N TYR A 70 -20.88 -5.47 -0.89
CA TYR A 70 -21.64 -6.69 -0.62
C TYR A 70 -23.10 -6.35 -0.27
N ASN A 71 -24.04 -6.90 -1.05
CA ASN A 71 -25.48 -6.86 -0.76
C ASN A 71 -26.01 -8.30 -0.73
N ALA A 72 -26.43 -8.77 0.44
CA ALA A 72 -26.86 -10.15 0.69
C ALA A 72 -28.20 -10.54 0.03
N LEU A 73 -29.07 -9.58 -0.29
CA LEU A 73 -30.42 -9.89 -0.84
C LEU A 73 -30.52 -9.70 -2.36
N SER A 74 -29.43 -9.26 -3.01
CA SER A 74 -29.36 -8.99 -4.46
C SER A 74 -30.53 -8.19 -5.05
N THR A 75 -31.27 -7.46 -4.21
CA THR A 75 -32.38 -6.58 -4.58
C THR A 75 -32.08 -5.18 -4.07
N ASP A 76 -32.20 -4.21 -4.97
CA ASP A 76 -32.13 -2.78 -4.65
C ASP A 76 -33.56 -2.28 -4.40
N ASP A 77 -33.85 -1.79 -3.19
CA ASP A 77 -35.08 -1.05 -2.94
C ASP A 77 -34.81 0.46 -3.14
N PRO A 78 -35.46 1.14 -4.10
CA PRO A 78 -35.31 2.58 -4.30
C PRO A 78 -35.81 3.43 -3.14
N SER A 79 -36.58 2.86 -2.21
CA SER A 79 -37.11 3.54 -1.03
C SER A 79 -36.19 3.43 0.21
N ASP A 80 -35.06 2.71 0.12
CA ASP A 80 -34.11 2.51 1.22
C ASP A 80 -32.64 2.77 0.79
N THR A 81 -31.78 2.90 1.79
CA THR A 81 -30.32 2.99 1.77
C THR A 81 -29.61 1.77 1.15
N SER A 82 -30.34 0.69 0.81
CA SER A 82 -29.79 -0.53 0.19
C SER A 82 -28.91 -0.28 -1.05
N ARG A 83 -29.20 0.77 -1.82
CA ARG A 83 -28.43 1.17 -3.02
C ARG A 83 -27.07 1.77 -2.68
N GLN A 84 -26.91 2.29 -1.47
CA GLN A 84 -25.67 2.90 -1.01
C GLN A 84 -24.58 1.85 -0.72
N PHE A 85 -24.95 0.59 -0.41
CA PHE A 85 -23.97 -0.48 -0.19
C PHE A 85 -23.15 -0.74 -1.46
N ARG A 86 -23.82 -0.87 -2.61
CA ARG A 86 -23.19 -1.23 -3.88
C ARG A 86 -22.42 -0.08 -4.53
N LYS A 87 -22.78 1.16 -4.21
CA LYS A 87 -22.14 2.34 -4.78
C LYS A 87 -20.72 2.48 -4.22
N ILE A 88 -19.77 2.74 -5.12
CA ILE A 88 -18.45 3.23 -4.76
C ILE A 88 -18.38 4.66 -5.27
N TRP A 89 -18.03 5.57 -4.38
CA TRP A 89 -17.79 6.96 -4.70
C TRP A 89 -16.32 7.10 -5.03
N PHE A 90 -16.03 7.57 -6.23
CA PHE A 90 -14.67 7.90 -6.63
C PHE A 90 -14.59 9.41 -6.77
N ASP A 91 -13.55 9.99 -6.21
CA ASP A 91 -13.34 11.42 -6.15
C ASP A 91 -11.87 11.76 -6.42
N ALA A 92 -11.57 13.04 -6.61
CA ALA A 92 -10.25 13.60 -6.86
C ALA A 92 -9.54 12.91 -8.04
N PRO A 93 -9.91 13.24 -9.31
CA PRO A 93 -9.18 12.73 -10.46
C PRO A 93 -7.72 13.14 -10.34
N ALA A 94 -6.82 12.15 -10.31
CA ALA A 94 -5.39 12.35 -10.45
C ALA A 94 -5.14 13.21 -11.69
N THR A 95 -4.18 14.14 -11.60
CA THR A 95 -3.70 14.88 -12.77
C THR A 95 -3.17 13.90 -13.82
N GLY A 96 -3.97 13.57 -14.82
CA GLY A 96 -3.54 12.70 -15.92
C GLY A 96 -4.60 11.86 -16.64
N GLY A 97 -5.83 11.70 -16.12
CA GLY A 97 -6.85 10.90 -16.81
C GLY A 97 -8.25 11.04 -16.24
N SER A 98 -9.28 10.91 -17.09
CA SER A 98 -10.69 11.07 -16.70
C SER A 98 -11.23 9.99 -15.74
N ASN A 99 -10.44 8.95 -15.42
CA ASN A 99 -10.84 7.81 -14.58
C ASN A 99 -9.77 7.38 -13.57
N ASP A 100 -8.72 8.18 -13.38
CA ASP A 100 -7.66 7.86 -12.41
C ASP A 100 -8.02 8.52 -11.09
N TYR A 101 -8.59 7.78 -10.14
CA TYR A 101 -9.05 8.38 -8.88
C TYR A 101 -8.03 8.20 -7.77
N THR A 102 -7.82 9.25 -6.96
CA THR A 102 -6.96 9.21 -5.77
C THR A 102 -7.74 9.00 -4.48
N CYS A 103 -9.06 9.16 -4.55
CA CYS A 103 -10.01 8.93 -3.49
C CYS A 103 -11.05 7.88 -3.90
N ALA A 104 -11.36 6.96 -2.98
CA ALA A 104 -12.55 6.14 -3.10
C ALA A 104 -13.20 5.90 -1.74
N VAL A 105 -14.51 6.07 -1.63
CA VAL A 105 -15.31 5.78 -0.44
C VAL A 105 -16.33 4.70 -0.77
N PHE A 106 -16.48 3.73 0.12
CA PHE A 106 -17.38 2.58 -0.05
C PHE A 106 -17.83 2.02 1.30
N ARG A 107 -18.69 1.01 1.27
CA ARG A 107 -19.24 0.35 2.46
C ARG A 107 -19.05 -1.17 2.38
N TYR A 108 -18.84 -1.82 3.53
CA TYR A 108 -18.54 -3.26 3.58
C TYR A 108 -19.79 -4.13 3.43
N ASP A 109 -20.77 -3.96 4.30
CA ASP A 109 -22.04 -4.67 4.27
C ASP A 109 -23.02 -3.93 5.20
N ARG A 110 -24.12 -4.61 5.55
CA ARG A 110 -25.22 -4.05 6.35
C ARG A 110 -25.25 -4.71 7.73
N ALA A 111 -25.41 -3.92 8.77
CA ALA A 111 -25.69 -4.43 10.10
C ALA A 111 -27.10 -5.03 10.14
N VAL A 112 -27.22 -6.34 10.34
CA VAL A 112 -28.50 -6.99 10.65
C VAL A 112 -28.80 -6.70 12.10
N ILE A 113 -29.68 -5.74 12.38
CA ILE A 113 -30.13 -5.45 13.75
C ILE A 113 -30.99 -6.65 14.21
N PRO A 114 -30.63 -7.35 15.29
CA PRO A 114 -31.42 -8.46 15.80
C PRO A 114 -32.60 -7.92 16.59
N LEU A 115 -33.68 -7.54 15.90
CA LEU A 115 -34.94 -7.16 16.55
C LEU A 115 -36.08 -8.01 16.00
N GLY A 116 -36.31 -9.15 16.66
CA GLY A 116 -37.62 -9.80 16.93
C GLY A 116 -38.76 -9.81 15.90
N GLY A 117 -38.50 -9.49 14.64
CA GLY A 117 -39.47 -9.35 13.57
C GLY A 117 -38.78 -9.58 12.23
N ALA A 118 -39.55 -9.99 11.23
CA ALA A 118 -39.03 -10.18 9.88
C ALA A 118 -38.44 -8.85 9.40
N ALA A 119 -37.13 -8.83 9.21
CA ALA A 119 -36.42 -7.70 8.64
C ALA A 119 -37.05 -7.41 7.25
N PRO A 120 -37.47 -6.17 6.94
CA PRO A 120 -38.08 -5.87 5.64
C PRO A 120 -37.19 -6.33 4.49
N THR A 121 -37.77 -6.62 3.32
CA THR A 121 -37.01 -6.92 2.11
C THR A 121 -36.04 -5.78 1.82
N GLY A 122 -34.73 -6.01 1.98
CA GLY A 122 -33.68 -4.98 1.93
C GLY A 122 -32.90 -4.77 3.24
N ALA A 123 -33.36 -5.33 4.36
CA ALA A 123 -32.98 -4.87 5.70
C ALA A 123 -31.50 -4.91 6.10
N GLY A 124 -30.99 -3.72 6.40
CA GLY A 124 -29.84 -3.40 7.24
C GLY A 124 -29.51 -1.91 7.07
N VAL A 125 -29.17 -1.21 8.15
CA VAL A 125 -28.92 0.25 8.11
C VAL A 125 -27.42 0.44 7.97
N VAL A 126 -26.98 1.28 7.02
CA VAL A 126 -25.57 1.72 6.98
C VAL A 126 -25.28 2.40 8.30
N VAL A 127 -24.29 1.93 9.04
CA VAL A 127 -23.77 2.67 10.19
C VAL A 127 -22.45 3.33 9.84
N ALA A 128 -22.09 4.41 10.54
CA ALA A 128 -20.85 5.13 10.25
C ALA A 128 -19.60 4.23 10.33
N GLY A 129 -19.63 3.18 11.18
CA GLY A 129 -18.55 2.19 11.26
C GLY A 129 -18.41 1.25 10.05
N GLU A 130 -19.38 1.21 9.14
CA GLU A 130 -19.32 0.43 7.89
C GLU A 130 -18.80 1.24 6.71
N VAL A 131 -18.71 2.57 6.88
CA VAL A 131 -18.19 3.47 5.86
C VAL A 131 -16.67 3.52 5.96
N THR A 132 -16.02 3.27 4.83
CA THR A 132 -14.56 3.25 4.73
C THR A 132 -14.12 3.78 3.37
N GLY A 133 -12.81 3.83 3.12
CA GLY A 133 -12.29 4.37 1.89
C GLY A 133 -10.80 4.58 1.92
N PHE A 134 -10.28 5.04 0.79
CA PHE A 134 -8.88 5.42 0.60
C PHE A 134 -8.77 6.86 0.15
N HIS A 135 -7.78 7.57 0.69
CA HIS A 135 -7.44 8.93 0.26
C HIS A 135 -5.93 9.01 0.11
N PHE A 136 -5.44 9.25 -1.11
CA PHE A 136 -4.04 9.56 -1.33
C PHE A 136 -3.78 11.06 -1.41
N VAL A 137 -2.83 11.55 -0.61
CA VAL A 137 -2.40 12.94 -0.60
C VAL A 137 -0.95 13.02 -1.06
N GLN A 138 -0.75 13.47 -2.30
CA GLN A 138 0.61 13.66 -2.83
C GLN A 138 1.24 14.95 -2.30
N THR A 139 0.50 16.06 -2.33
CA THR A 139 0.94 17.36 -1.82
C THR A 139 -0.24 17.99 -1.09
N ASP A 140 -0.05 18.26 0.20
CA ASP A 140 -1.02 19.01 0.99
C ASP A 140 -0.62 20.50 1.01
N THR A 141 -1.53 21.36 0.58
CA THR A 141 -1.33 22.82 0.53
C THR A 141 -1.52 23.50 1.89
N GLY A 142 -2.15 22.82 2.86
CA GLY A 142 -2.42 23.34 4.21
C GLY A 142 -1.50 22.78 5.28
N THR A 143 -1.33 21.45 5.34
CA THR A 143 -0.52 20.79 6.38
C THR A 143 0.52 19.84 5.76
N PRO A 144 1.80 20.25 5.63
CA PRO A 144 2.80 19.46 4.91
C PRO A 144 2.99 18.03 5.49
N SER A 145 2.61 17.81 6.74
CA SER A 145 2.64 16.50 7.41
C SER A 145 1.80 15.40 6.74
N ARG A 146 0.83 15.73 5.86
CA ARG A 146 -0.01 14.73 5.18
C ARG A 146 0.53 14.28 3.81
N SER A 147 1.57 14.94 3.29
CA SER A 147 2.10 14.66 1.95
C SER A 147 2.74 13.27 1.84
N ASN A 148 2.64 12.66 0.66
CA ASN A 148 3.13 11.30 0.34
C ASN A 148 2.55 10.20 1.22
N ARG A 149 1.28 10.35 1.64
CA ARG A 149 0.58 9.38 2.48
C ARG A 149 -0.68 8.86 1.80
N LEU A 150 -0.91 7.57 1.97
CA LEU A 150 -2.18 6.91 1.72
C LEU A 150 -2.91 6.77 3.04
N PHE A 151 -4.17 7.19 3.08
CA PHE A 151 -5.02 7.11 4.26
C PHE A 151 -6.13 6.08 4.06
N LEU A 152 -6.51 5.44 5.16
CA LEU A 152 -7.68 4.58 5.30
C LEU A 152 -8.71 5.28 6.19
N LEU A 153 -9.99 5.28 5.79
CA LEU A 153 -11.06 5.78 6.65
C LEU A 153 -11.45 4.70 7.67
N THR A 154 -11.16 4.94 8.95
CA THR A 154 -11.41 4.02 10.06
C THR A 154 -12.57 4.44 10.97
N ALA A 155 -12.94 5.73 10.95
CA ALA A 155 -14.03 6.28 11.75
C ALA A 155 -14.79 7.38 10.99
N ALA A 156 -15.74 7.00 10.14
CA ALA A 156 -16.55 7.98 9.44
C ALA A 156 -17.43 8.79 10.42
N PRO A 157 -17.62 10.10 10.20
CA PRO A 157 -18.50 10.94 11.04
C PRO A 157 -19.98 10.58 10.92
N ASP A 158 -20.41 10.13 9.73
CA ASP A 158 -21.78 9.73 9.45
C ASP A 158 -21.83 8.80 8.22
N ILE A 159 -23.05 8.40 7.85
CA ILE A 159 -23.32 7.43 6.78
C ILE A 159 -23.26 8.04 5.37
N GLY A 160 -23.31 9.37 5.28
CA GLY A 160 -23.40 10.17 4.08
C GLY A 160 -22.05 10.49 3.43
N VAL A 161 -20.93 10.14 4.07
CA VAL A 161 -19.59 10.36 3.51
C VAL A 161 -19.50 9.77 2.11
N SER A 162 -19.17 10.65 1.16
CA SER A 162 -19.16 10.40 -0.28
C SER A 162 -17.92 10.91 -0.98
N ASP A 163 -17.03 11.55 -0.25
CA ASP A 163 -15.80 12.17 -0.72
C ASP A 163 -14.71 11.95 0.34
N CYS A 164 -13.52 12.46 0.04
CA CYS A 164 -12.38 12.35 0.93
C CYS A 164 -12.12 13.59 1.79
N ASP A 165 -13.08 14.52 1.80
CA ASP A 165 -13.03 15.76 2.57
C ASP A 165 -13.64 15.52 3.95
N GLY A 166 -12.79 15.26 4.95
CA GLY A 166 -13.29 15.05 6.30
C GLY A 166 -12.27 14.48 7.27
N ASN A 167 -12.80 13.96 8.37
CA ASN A 167 -12.05 13.38 9.49
C ASN A 167 -12.21 11.86 9.52
N GLY A 168 -11.44 11.19 10.39
CA GLY A 168 -11.46 9.73 10.54
C GLY A 168 -10.47 8.98 9.66
N TRP A 169 -9.60 9.71 8.97
CA TRP A 169 -8.56 9.19 8.09
C TRP A 169 -7.28 8.88 8.86
N GLU A 170 -6.81 7.64 8.78
CA GLU A 170 -5.58 7.17 9.40
C GLU A 170 -4.54 6.80 8.33
N ALA A 171 -3.28 7.20 8.53
CA ALA A 171 -2.23 6.96 7.54
C ALA A 171 -1.78 5.49 7.55
N LEU A 172 -1.73 4.87 6.37
CA LEU A 172 -1.22 3.49 6.18
C LEU A 172 0.30 3.43 6.05
N ASN A 173 0.95 4.57 5.85
CA ASN A 173 2.40 4.66 5.69
C ASN A 173 2.97 5.88 6.42
N ASP A 174 4.26 5.79 6.74
CA ASP A 174 5.07 6.88 7.25
C ASP A 174 6.09 7.30 6.19
N PRO A 175 6.04 8.56 5.68
CA PRO A 175 6.97 9.09 4.68
C PRO A 175 8.46 9.03 5.07
N GLU A 176 8.81 8.86 6.36
CA GLU A 176 10.21 8.65 6.75
C GLU A 176 10.73 7.26 6.37
N ARG A 177 9.83 6.27 6.23
CA ARG A 177 10.16 4.88 5.87
C ARG A 177 9.71 4.54 4.46
N LEU A 178 8.44 4.79 4.16
CA LEU A 178 7.76 4.53 2.90
C LEU A 178 7.00 5.77 2.45
N LYS A 179 7.46 6.42 1.38
CA LYS A 179 6.73 7.48 0.70
C LYS A 179 5.86 6.87 -0.39
N ILE A 180 4.56 7.07 -0.34
CA ILE A 180 3.70 6.77 -1.49
C ILE A 180 3.76 7.96 -2.42
N THR A 181 4.26 7.75 -3.64
CA THR A 181 4.43 8.81 -4.65
C THR A 181 3.32 8.79 -5.69
N ARG A 182 2.64 7.66 -5.86
CA ARG A 182 1.45 7.53 -6.70
C ARG A 182 0.50 6.50 -6.10
N PHE A 183 -0.77 6.85 -6.07
CA PHE A 183 -1.86 5.91 -5.85
C PHE A 183 -3.00 6.28 -6.80
N THR A 184 -3.47 5.31 -7.57
CA THR A 184 -4.60 5.50 -8.49
C THR A 184 -5.51 4.29 -8.44
N ILE A 185 -6.81 4.53 -8.40
CA ILE A 185 -7.87 3.53 -8.53
C ILE A 185 -8.59 3.80 -9.84
N VAL A 186 -8.59 2.81 -10.74
CA VAL A 186 -9.21 2.92 -12.07
C VAL A 186 -10.33 1.87 -12.18
N PRO A 187 -11.61 2.28 -12.19
CA PRO A 187 -12.73 1.35 -12.37
C PRO A 187 -12.80 0.84 -13.82
N SER A 188 -13.15 -0.45 -14.02
CA SER A 188 -13.17 -1.09 -15.35
C SER A 188 -14.36 -0.69 -16.23
N THR A 189 -15.42 -0.15 -15.64
CA THR A 189 -16.52 0.57 -16.30
C THR A 189 -17.36 1.24 -15.21
N ILE A 190 -17.88 2.44 -15.45
CA ILE A 190 -18.96 3.03 -14.65
C ILE A 190 -20.20 2.84 -15.51
N THR A 191 -21.04 1.84 -15.22
CA THR A 191 -22.37 1.82 -15.84
C THR A 191 -23.27 2.73 -15.01
N PRO A 192 -23.68 3.91 -15.51
CA PRO A 192 -24.78 4.63 -14.90
C PRO A 192 -26.03 3.76 -15.14
N SER A 193 -26.41 2.97 -14.14
CA SER A 193 -27.79 2.50 -14.11
C SER A 193 -28.69 3.73 -14.12
N ALA A 194 -29.87 3.65 -14.74
CA ALA A 194 -30.86 4.73 -14.83
C ALA A 194 -31.40 5.22 -13.47
N SER A 195 -30.68 4.95 -12.38
CA SER A 195 -31.02 5.24 -11.00
C SER A 195 -29.74 5.31 -10.15
N ALA A 196 -28.82 6.23 -10.45
CA ALA A 196 -27.75 6.67 -9.53
C ALA A 196 -26.80 5.59 -8.91
N VAL A 197 -26.78 4.34 -9.41
CA VAL A 197 -25.84 3.29 -8.99
C VAL A 197 -24.71 3.19 -10.02
N ASN A 198 -23.47 3.42 -9.56
CA ASN A 198 -22.25 3.11 -10.32
C ASN A 198 -21.96 1.61 -10.16
N LEU A 199 -22.25 0.82 -11.19
CA LEU A 199 -21.82 -0.57 -11.22
C LEU A 199 -20.36 -0.63 -11.68
N VAL A 200 -19.52 -1.22 -10.84
CA VAL A 200 -18.09 -1.37 -11.10
C VAL A 200 -17.76 -2.84 -10.94
N GLN A 201 -17.36 -3.49 -12.03
CA GLN A 201 -17.04 -4.92 -12.01
C GLN A 201 -15.68 -5.18 -11.37
N SER A 202 -14.72 -4.33 -11.67
CA SER A 202 -13.37 -4.42 -11.13
C SER A 202 -12.72 -3.04 -11.02
N VAL A 203 -11.74 -2.94 -10.14
CA VAL A 203 -10.90 -1.75 -9.99
C VAL A 203 -9.44 -2.15 -10.13
N THR A 204 -8.70 -1.43 -10.95
CA THR A 204 -7.24 -1.55 -11.05
C THR A 204 -6.63 -0.54 -10.11
N VAL A 205 -5.93 -1.02 -9.10
CA VAL A 205 -5.19 -0.20 -8.15
C VAL A 205 -3.73 -0.19 -8.59
N THR A 206 -3.16 1.01 -8.70
CA THR A 206 -1.72 1.17 -8.90
C THR A 206 -1.14 1.94 -7.73
N LEU A 207 -0.11 1.39 -7.11
CA LEU A 207 0.58 1.94 -5.95
C LEU A 207 2.07 2.03 -6.25
N THR A 208 2.62 3.24 -6.25
CA THR A 208 4.06 3.49 -6.38
C THR A 208 4.58 4.03 -5.06
N GLY A 209 5.60 3.37 -4.51
CA GLY A 209 6.27 3.75 -3.28
C GLY A 209 7.77 3.93 -3.47
N GLN A 210 8.37 4.74 -2.60
CA GLN A 210 9.79 5.02 -2.54
C GLN A 210 10.26 4.93 -1.08
N ALA A 211 11.48 4.45 -0.85
CA ALA A 211 12.07 4.50 0.48
C ALA A 211 12.23 5.97 0.94
N GLY A 212 11.96 6.27 2.21
CA GLY A 212 11.87 7.65 2.71
C GLY A 212 13.05 8.57 2.32
N ASN A 213 14.27 8.04 2.26
CA ASN A 213 15.49 8.77 1.90
C ASN A 213 16.26 8.17 0.69
N GLY A 214 15.68 7.21 -0.03
CA GLY A 214 16.36 6.50 -1.11
C GLY A 214 15.77 6.81 -2.48
N PRO A 215 16.54 6.82 -3.58
CA PRO A 215 16.01 7.05 -4.93
C PRO A 215 15.20 5.86 -5.48
N GLU A 216 15.25 4.72 -4.79
CA GLU A 216 14.62 3.49 -5.25
C GLU A 216 13.10 3.56 -5.11
N SER A 217 12.39 3.38 -6.23
CA SER A 217 10.94 3.30 -6.30
C SER A 217 10.48 1.92 -6.75
N ARG A 218 9.37 1.44 -6.21
CA ARG A 218 8.68 0.21 -6.63
C ARG A 218 7.24 0.54 -6.97
N THR A 219 6.70 -0.13 -7.98
CA THR A 219 5.29 0.01 -8.39
C THR A 219 4.64 -1.35 -8.34
N LEU A 220 3.46 -1.41 -7.72
CA LEU A 220 2.57 -2.55 -7.73
C LEU A 220 1.27 -2.16 -8.44
N THR A 221 0.74 -3.10 -9.21
CA THR A 221 -0.56 -2.95 -9.85
C THR A 221 -1.33 -4.24 -9.62
N GLU A 222 -2.53 -4.14 -9.06
CA GLU A 222 -3.44 -5.27 -8.93
C GLU A 222 -4.84 -4.89 -9.41
N THR A 223 -5.50 -5.82 -10.08
CA THR A 223 -6.92 -5.70 -10.43
C THR A 223 -7.75 -6.48 -9.42
N VAL A 224 -8.65 -5.77 -8.75
CA VAL A 224 -9.59 -6.33 -7.77
C VAL A 224 -10.94 -6.51 -8.44
N GLN A 225 -11.44 -7.75 -8.45
CA GLN A 225 -12.82 -8.04 -8.84
C GLN A 225 -13.75 -7.71 -7.66
N LEU A 226 -14.77 -6.89 -7.93
CA LEU A 226 -15.73 -6.45 -6.92
C LEU A 226 -16.96 -7.37 -6.91
N ARG A 227 -17.58 -7.50 -5.74
CA ARG A 227 -18.79 -8.31 -5.56
C ARG A 227 -20.08 -7.48 -5.61
N ASN A 228 -20.01 -6.24 -6.10
CA ASN A 228 -21.13 -5.28 -6.07
C ASN A 228 -22.18 -5.48 -7.17
N LEU A 229 -22.10 -6.58 -7.94
CA LEU A 229 -22.95 -6.78 -9.10
C LEU A 229 -24.31 -7.34 -8.70
N PRO A 230 -25.41 -6.86 -9.32
CA PRO A 230 -26.72 -7.47 -9.16
C PRO A 230 -26.69 -8.86 -9.77
N VAL A 231 -27.43 -9.79 -9.17
CA VAL A 231 -27.67 -11.09 -9.77
C VAL A 231 -28.49 -10.85 -11.05
N PRO A 232 -28.07 -11.39 -12.22
CA PRO A 232 -28.90 -11.33 -13.42
C PRO A 232 -30.26 -11.94 -13.08
N GLN A 233 -31.34 -11.18 -13.31
CA GLN A 233 -32.70 -11.72 -13.21
C GLN A 233 -33.02 -12.62 -14.40
#